data_AF-A0A9K3HUG7-F1
#
_entry.id   AF-A0A9K3HUG7-F1
#
_cell.length_a   1.000
_cell.length_b   1.000
_cell.length_c   1.000
_cell.angle_alpha   90.00
_cell.angle_beta   90.00
_cell.angle_gamma   90.00
#
_symmetry.space_group_name_H-M   'P 1'
#
loop_
_entity.id
_entity.type
_entity.pdbx_description
1 polymer ?
#
loop_
_entity_poly.entity_id
_entity_poly.type
_entity_poly.pdbx_seq_one_letter_code
_entity_poly.pdbx_strand_id
1 'polypeptide(L)'
;MALLMEKGAEPQTERELADLDAISALKESAAIELKEEGNKYVKMGKKHYQQAINCYTRAINQKALTDTETSILHSNRAHVNLLLGNYGRALSDSEEAIKLSPTNIKAYYRAAKASLSVNKLVEAKAFSEKGLDQDPDNEELKKLKKQIDSQISELQQREAQVSKALKTAKDIMSAIEDRGIKIGKATFQELTGLKKPILDNDHMLHWPVLLLYAEVMSSDFIEDFCETDMFSAHLDLISFLTHIYDQKITKIRKKK
;
A
#
# COMPACT_ATOMS: atom_id res chain seq x y z
N MET A 1 41.01 -40.28 -10.86
CA MET A 1 40.02 -41.29 -11.36
C MET A 1 38.57 -40.87 -11.08
N ALA A 2 38.34 -39.73 -10.40
CA ALA A 2 37.01 -39.25 -10.04
C ALA A 2 36.06 -38.89 -11.21
N LEU A 3 36.58 -38.67 -12.43
CA LEU A 3 35.77 -38.40 -13.63
C LEU A 3 34.93 -39.60 -14.11
N LEU A 4 35.23 -40.82 -13.63
CA LEU A 4 34.52 -42.06 -13.96
C LEU A 4 33.56 -42.54 -12.85
N MET A 5 33.41 -41.78 -11.76
CA MET A 5 32.46 -42.16 -10.70
C MET A 5 31.03 -41.86 -11.11
N GLU A 6 30.15 -42.85 -10.97
CA GLU A 6 28.70 -42.66 -11.12
C GLU A 6 28.17 -41.69 -10.05
N LYS A 7 27.14 -40.93 -10.42
CA LYS A 7 26.57 -39.85 -9.62
C LYS A 7 25.94 -40.42 -8.32
N GLY A 8 26.71 -40.44 -7.23
CA GLY A 8 26.26 -40.92 -5.91
C GLY A 8 27.10 -42.05 -5.29
N ALA A 9 28.22 -42.47 -5.91
CA ALA A 9 29.14 -43.42 -5.30
C ALA A 9 29.95 -42.76 -4.17
N GLU A 10 29.99 -43.38 -2.98
CA GLU A 10 30.85 -42.93 -1.87
C GLU A 10 32.32 -43.22 -2.19
N PRO A 11 33.26 -42.27 -1.96
CA PRO A 11 34.67 -42.48 -2.24
C PRO A 11 35.23 -43.58 -1.34
N GLN A 12 35.78 -44.64 -1.94
CA GLN A 12 36.32 -45.79 -1.21
C GLN A 12 37.82 -45.66 -0.96
N THR A 13 38.50 -44.75 -1.66
CA THR A 13 39.96 -44.57 -1.60
C THR A 13 40.35 -43.16 -1.16
N GLU A 14 41.44 -43.02 -0.38
CA GLU A 14 42.00 -41.74 0.06
C GLU A 14 42.34 -40.79 -1.11
N ARG A 15 42.72 -41.34 -2.27
CA ARG A 15 42.94 -40.57 -3.52
C ARG A 15 41.66 -40.00 -4.12
N GLU A 16 40.53 -40.71 -3.98
CA GLU A 16 39.24 -40.27 -4.52
C GLU A 16 38.65 -39.17 -3.66
N LEU A 17 38.85 -39.25 -2.33
CA LEU A 17 38.52 -38.18 -1.39
C LEU A 17 39.32 -36.90 -1.71
N ALA A 18 40.63 -37.02 -1.93
CA ALA A 18 41.48 -35.89 -2.31
C ALA A 18 41.09 -35.28 -3.68
N ASP A 19 40.74 -36.11 -4.68
CA ASP A 19 40.23 -35.65 -5.98
C ASP A 19 38.90 -34.87 -5.80
N LEU A 20 37.99 -35.34 -4.94
CA LEU A 20 36.71 -34.68 -4.64
C LEU A 20 36.88 -33.35 -3.91
N ASP A 21 37.77 -33.31 -2.91
CA ASP A 21 38.10 -32.08 -2.17
C ASP A 21 38.71 -31.03 -3.10
N ALA A 22 39.60 -31.44 -4.02
CA ALA A 22 40.16 -30.55 -5.03
C ALA A 22 39.08 -30.01 -5.98
N ILE A 23 38.12 -30.84 -6.41
CA ILE A 23 36.98 -30.41 -7.23
C ILE A 23 36.10 -29.42 -6.46
N SER A 24 35.85 -29.65 -5.17
CA SER A 24 35.05 -28.75 -4.34
C SER A 24 35.73 -27.40 -4.19
N ALA A 25 37.04 -27.38 -3.88
CA ALA A 25 37.82 -26.16 -3.76
C ALA A 25 37.85 -25.34 -5.07
N LEU A 26 37.93 -26.02 -6.23
CA LEU A 26 37.83 -25.38 -7.54
C LEU A 26 36.44 -24.78 -7.81
N LYS A 27 35.37 -25.43 -7.36
CA LYS A 27 34.01 -24.88 -7.50
C LYS A 27 33.79 -23.69 -6.57
N GLU A 28 34.33 -23.75 -5.36
CA GLU A 28 34.28 -22.67 -4.39
C GLU A 28 35.02 -21.43 -4.92
N SER A 29 36.25 -21.58 -5.41
CA SER A 29 37.02 -20.48 -6.00
C SER A 29 36.30 -19.87 -7.21
N ALA A 30 35.75 -20.71 -8.11
CA ALA A 30 34.95 -20.25 -9.23
C ALA A 30 33.69 -19.48 -8.79
N ALA A 31 33.02 -19.91 -7.70
CA ALA A 31 31.85 -19.21 -7.18
C ALA A 31 32.22 -17.84 -6.58
N ILE A 32 33.37 -17.74 -5.92
CA ILE A 32 33.91 -16.47 -5.39
C ILE A 32 34.28 -15.52 -6.54
N GLU A 33 34.91 -16.01 -7.60
CA GLU A 33 35.22 -15.20 -8.78
C GLU A 33 33.95 -14.64 -9.44
N LEU A 34 32.93 -15.49 -9.62
CA LEU A 34 31.62 -15.08 -10.17
C LEU A 34 30.92 -14.05 -9.28
N LYS A 35 31.05 -14.16 -7.95
CA LYS A 35 30.55 -13.14 -7.00
C LYS A 35 31.21 -11.79 -7.25
N GLU A 36 32.54 -11.77 -7.37
CA GLU A 36 33.29 -10.53 -7.58
C GLU A 36 33.02 -9.92 -8.97
N GLU A 37 32.85 -10.75 -10.00
CA GLU A 37 32.44 -10.30 -11.32
C GLU A 37 31.04 -9.68 -11.29
N GLY A 38 30.09 -10.32 -10.59
CA GLY A 38 28.76 -9.76 -10.34
C GLY A 38 28.83 -8.40 -9.66
N ASN A 39 29.66 -8.25 -8.62
CA ASN A 39 29.87 -6.98 -7.92
C ASN A 39 30.44 -5.89 -8.86
N LYS A 40 31.35 -6.24 -9.78
CA LYS A 40 31.89 -5.31 -10.79
C LYS A 40 30.78 -4.84 -11.72
N TYR A 41 29.93 -5.74 -12.23
CA TYR A 41 28.81 -5.37 -13.10
C TYR A 41 27.79 -4.46 -12.38
N VAL A 42 27.54 -4.67 -11.09
CA VAL A 42 26.69 -3.76 -10.30
C VAL A 42 27.29 -2.34 -10.27
N LYS A 43 28.62 -2.21 -10.10
CA LYS A 43 29.32 -0.92 -10.12
C LYS A 43 29.30 -0.24 -11.50
N MET A 44 29.31 -1.02 -12.59
CA MET A 44 29.20 -0.49 -13.96
C MET A 44 27.82 0.10 -14.28
N GLY A 45 26.79 -0.20 -13.49
CA GLY A 45 25.49 0.45 -13.53
C GLY A 45 24.41 -0.31 -14.29
N LYS A 46 23.27 0.37 -14.54
CA LYS A 46 21.99 -0.26 -14.92
C LYS A 46 22.04 -1.16 -16.16
N LYS A 47 22.89 -0.83 -17.15
CA LYS A 47 23.06 -1.63 -18.38
C LYS A 47 23.58 -3.05 -18.10
N HIS A 48 24.31 -3.23 -17.00
CA HIS A 48 25.00 -4.48 -16.67
C HIS A 48 24.32 -5.27 -15.53
N TYR A 49 23.18 -4.80 -15.02
CA TYR A 49 22.46 -5.48 -13.93
C TYR A 49 21.99 -6.90 -14.30
N GLN A 50 21.60 -7.14 -15.56
CA GLN A 50 21.26 -8.50 -16.01
C GLN A 50 22.47 -9.44 -16.01
N GLN A 51 23.65 -8.92 -16.38
CA GLN A 51 24.89 -9.69 -16.32
C GLN A 51 25.26 -10.01 -14.87
N ALA A 52 25.11 -9.04 -13.95
CA ALA A 52 25.32 -9.27 -12.51
C ALA A 52 24.41 -10.39 -11.97
N ILE A 53 23.11 -10.38 -12.33
CA ILE A 53 22.18 -11.44 -11.93
C ILE A 53 22.61 -12.81 -12.46
N ASN A 54 23.09 -12.87 -13.71
CA ASN A 54 23.59 -14.11 -14.30
C ASN A 54 24.83 -14.63 -13.53
N CYS A 55 25.81 -13.77 -13.25
CA CYS A 55 26.99 -14.13 -12.45
C CYS A 55 26.59 -14.68 -11.06
N TYR A 56 25.71 -13.99 -10.33
CA TYR A 56 25.23 -14.50 -9.03
C TYR A 56 24.48 -15.82 -9.15
N THR A 57 23.66 -15.99 -10.18
CA THR A 57 22.92 -17.24 -10.40
C THR A 57 23.86 -18.40 -10.72
N ARG A 58 24.89 -18.16 -11.53
CA ARG A 58 25.96 -19.14 -11.80
C ARG A 58 26.73 -19.48 -10.54
N ALA A 59 27.04 -18.50 -9.69
CA ALA A 59 27.72 -18.72 -8.41
C ALA A 59 26.88 -19.59 -7.47
N ILE A 60 25.59 -19.30 -7.31
CA ILE A 60 24.65 -20.09 -6.50
C ILE A 60 24.55 -21.53 -7.03
N ASN A 61 24.53 -21.71 -8.35
CA ASN A 61 24.42 -23.03 -8.98
C ASN A 61 25.66 -23.93 -8.77
N GLN A 62 26.82 -23.38 -8.39
CA GLN A 62 28.00 -24.20 -8.07
C GLN A 62 27.81 -25.06 -6.82
N LYS A 63 26.91 -24.64 -5.90
CA LYS A 63 26.59 -25.34 -4.64
C LYS A 63 27.83 -25.77 -3.83
N ALA A 64 28.86 -24.93 -3.84
CA ALA A 64 30.14 -25.19 -3.19
C ALA A 64 30.47 -24.18 -2.07
N LEU A 65 29.58 -23.22 -1.82
CA LEU A 65 29.74 -22.18 -0.82
C LEU A 65 29.00 -22.53 0.45
N THR A 66 29.42 -21.93 1.56
CA THR A 66 28.71 -22.03 2.85
C THR A 66 27.33 -21.35 2.79
N ASP A 67 26.43 -21.70 3.72
CA ASP A 67 25.10 -21.08 3.79
C ASP A 67 25.17 -19.55 3.98
N THR A 68 26.14 -19.08 4.76
CA THR A 68 26.38 -17.64 4.97
C THR A 68 26.78 -16.94 3.67
N GLU A 69 27.67 -17.53 2.87
CA GLU A 69 28.10 -16.95 1.59
C GLU A 69 27.01 -17.03 0.53
N THR A 70 26.28 -18.14 0.51
CA THR A 70 25.12 -18.33 -0.36
C THR A 70 24.02 -17.32 -0.02
N SER A 71 23.79 -17.03 1.26
CA SER A 71 22.92 -15.95 1.72
C SER A 71 23.36 -14.59 1.19
N ILE A 72 24.66 -14.29 1.22
CA ILE A 72 25.20 -13.03 0.66
C ILE A 72 24.93 -12.95 -0.85
N LEU A 73 25.10 -14.04 -1.60
CA LEU A 73 24.80 -14.09 -3.03
C LEU A 73 23.33 -13.83 -3.34
N HIS A 74 22.42 -14.50 -2.62
CA HIS A 74 20.99 -14.25 -2.73
C HIS A 74 20.63 -12.81 -2.40
N SER A 75 21.20 -12.26 -1.32
CA SER A 75 20.99 -10.88 -0.91
C SER A 75 21.52 -9.88 -1.95
N ASN A 76 22.66 -10.15 -2.59
CA ASN A 76 23.20 -9.33 -3.67
C ASN A 76 22.37 -9.43 -4.95
N ARG A 77 21.87 -10.62 -5.30
CA ARG A 77 20.93 -10.79 -6.42
C ARG A 77 19.61 -10.05 -6.16
N ALA A 78 19.09 -10.10 -4.93
CA ALA A 78 17.91 -9.36 -4.51
C ALA A 78 18.11 -7.84 -4.68
N HIS A 79 19.28 -7.32 -4.31
CA HIS A 79 19.61 -5.91 -4.49
C HIS A 79 19.51 -5.46 -5.95
N VAL A 80 20.08 -6.24 -6.87
CA VAL A 80 20.04 -5.92 -8.30
C VAL A 80 18.61 -6.05 -8.84
N ASN A 81 17.85 -7.05 -8.41
CA ASN A 81 16.43 -7.17 -8.74
C ASN A 81 15.60 -5.98 -8.25
N LEU A 82 15.88 -5.44 -7.05
CA LEU A 82 15.26 -4.20 -6.55
C LEU A 82 15.56 -3.01 -7.47
N LEU A 83 16.82 -2.85 -7.88
CA LEU A 83 17.23 -1.76 -8.77
C LEU A 83 16.60 -1.85 -10.18
N LEU A 84 16.26 -3.06 -10.62
CA LEU A 84 15.55 -3.31 -11.87
C LEU A 84 14.01 -3.17 -11.76
N GLY A 85 13.47 -3.06 -10.54
CA GLY A 85 12.02 -3.05 -10.31
C GLY A 85 11.37 -4.45 -10.27
N ASN A 86 12.17 -5.52 -10.24
CA ASN A 86 11.70 -6.89 -10.14
C ASN A 86 11.39 -7.26 -8.68
N TYR A 87 10.42 -6.59 -8.07
CA TYR A 87 10.18 -6.67 -6.62
C TYR A 87 9.82 -8.08 -6.13
N GLY A 88 9.01 -8.83 -6.89
CA GLY A 88 8.66 -10.21 -6.52
C GLY A 88 9.87 -11.15 -6.47
N ARG A 89 10.79 -11.04 -7.45
CA ARG A 89 12.04 -11.82 -7.45
C ARG A 89 12.98 -11.39 -6.35
N ALA A 90 13.07 -10.08 -6.09
CA ALA A 90 13.87 -9.55 -5.00
C ALA A 90 13.38 -10.03 -3.63
N LEU A 91 12.06 -10.13 -3.44
CA LEU A 91 11.47 -10.64 -2.21
C LEU A 91 11.84 -12.12 -2.02
N SER A 92 11.62 -12.96 -3.02
CA SER A 92 11.95 -14.39 -2.96
C SER A 92 13.45 -14.63 -2.71
N ASP A 93 14.33 -13.86 -3.38
CA ASP A 93 15.77 -13.91 -3.13
C ASP A 93 16.13 -13.48 -1.70
N SER A 94 15.46 -12.46 -1.16
CA SER A 94 15.73 -11.97 0.19
C SER A 94 15.24 -12.97 1.25
N GLU A 95 14.08 -13.61 1.03
CA GLU A 95 13.57 -14.67 1.90
C GLU A 95 14.51 -15.87 1.93
N GLU A 96 15.04 -16.28 0.79
CA GLU A 96 16.01 -17.37 0.72
C GLU A 96 17.33 -17.01 1.44
N ALA A 97 17.79 -15.77 1.28
CA ALA A 97 18.93 -15.26 2.02
C ALA A 97 18.71 -15.30 3.54
N ILE A 98 17.52 -14.93 4.01
CA ILE A 98 17.15 -14.95 5.44
C ILE A 98 17.09 -16.39 5.97
N LYS A 99 16.54 -17.34 5.20
CA LYS A 99 16.50 -18.76 5.59
C LYS A 99 17.90 -19.34 5.77
N LEU A 100 18.80 -19.04 4.85
CA LEU A 100 20.19 -19.51 4.89
C LEU A 100 21.00 -18.83 6.00
N SER A 101 20.80 -17.53 6.21
CA SER A 101 21.50 -16.79 7.26
C SER A 101 20.58 -15.75 7.90
N PRO A 102 19.98 -16.08 9.06
CA PRO A 102 19.11 -15.17 9.80
C PRO A 102 19.82 -13.94 10.36
N THR A 103 21.15 -13.88 10.31
CA THR A 103 21.97 -12.74 10.76
C THR A 103 22.23 -11.72 9.65
N ASN A 104 21.80 -11.99 8.42
CA ASN A 104 22.02 -11.10 7.27
C ASN A 104 21.05 -9.90 7.28
N ILE A 105 21.42 -8.84 8.03
CA ILE A 105 20.61 -7.60 8.17
C ILE A 105 20.27 -6.97 6.81
N LYS A 106 21.19 -7.03 5.83
CA LYS A 106 20.95 -6.50 4.47
C LYS A 106 19.82 -7.26 3.76
N ALA A 107 19.65 -8.54 4.02
CA ALA A 107 18.55 -9.33 3.46
C ALA A 107 17.20 -8.88 4.03
N TYR A 108 17.09 -8.59 5.35
CA TYR A 108 15.87 -8.03 5.93
C TYR A 108 15.52 -6.66 5.36
N TYR A 109 16.51 -5.77 5.21
CA TYR A 109 16.27 -4.47 4.58
C TYR A 109 15.74 -4.62 3.15
N ARG A 110 16.34 -5.54 2.36
CA ARG A 110 15.93 -5.80 0.98
C ARG A 110 14.54 -6.47 0.90
N ALA A 111 14.22 -7.38 1.80
CA ALA A 111 12.91 -8.02 1.92
C ALA A 111 11.82 -6.99 2.28
N ALA A 112 12.08 -6.14 3.28
CA ALA A 112 11.16 -5.09 3.68
C ALA A 112 10.91 -4.08 2.55
N LYS A 113 11.97 -3.64 1.86
CA LYS A 113 11.87 -2.73 0.72
C LYS A 113 11.13 -3.36 -0.47
N ALA A 114 11.39 -4.63 -0.78
CA ALA A 114 10.68 -5.36 -1.81
C ALA A 114 9.18 -5.49 -1.46
N SER A 115 8.86 -5.90 -0.23
CA SER A 115 7.49 -6.06 0.27
C SER A 115 6.71 -4.74 0.22
N LEU A 116 7.35 -3.64 0.60
CA LEU A 116 6.78 -2.29 0.49
C LEU A 116 6.44 -1.95 -0.98
N SER A 117 7.32 -2.27 -1.93
CA SER A 117 7.06 -2.03 -3.35
C SER A 117 5.96 -2.92 -3.95
N VAL A 118 5.69 -4.10 -3.38
CA VAL A 118 4.56 -4.98 -3.76
C VAL A 118 3.29 -4.63 -2.97
N ASN A 119 3.29 -3.54 -2.20
CA ASN A 119 2.18 -3.08 -1.35
C ASN A 119 1.76 -4.10 -0.26
N LYS A 120 2.69 -4.97 0.14
CA LYS A 120 2.51 -5.93 1.23
C LYS A 120 3.00 -5.33 2.54
N LEU A 121 2.25 -4.36 3.07
CA LEU A 121 2.70 -3.52 4.20
C LEU A 121 2.93 -4.32 5.50
N VAL A 122 2.10 -5.32 5.78
CA VAL A 122 2.21 -6.14 7.00
C VAL A 122 3.50 -6.99 6.97
N GLU A 123 3.78 -7.64 5.84
CA GLU A 123 5.02 -8.40 5.64
C GLU A 123 6.24 -7.47 5.70
N ALA A 124 6.16 -6.29 5.07
CA ALA A 124 7.23 -5.29 5.09
C ALA A 124 7.58 -4.87 6.53
N LYS A 125 6.56 -4.60 7.35
CA LYS A 125 6.73 -4.24 8.76
C LYS A 125 7.42 -5.36 9.54
N ALA A 126 6.95 -6.60 9.37
CA ALA A 126 7.52 -7.77 10.04
C ALA A 126 9.01 -7.98 9.68
N PHE A 127 9.40 -7.80 8.42
CA PHE A 127 10.81 -7.88 8.02
C PHE A 127 11.64 -6.74 8.60
N SER A 128 11.13 -5.51 8.63
CA SER A 128 11.83 -4.38 9.24
C SER A 128 12.01 -4.56 10.75
N GLU A 129 11.02 -5.10 11.46
CA GLU A 129 11.09 -5.38 12.90
C GLU A 129 12.13 -6.46 13.19
N LYS A 130 12.06 -7.60 12.50
CA LYS A 130 13.06 -8.66 12.65
C LYS A 130 14.49 -8.18 12.33
N GLY A 131 14.64 -7.31 11.33
CA GLY A 131 15.93 -6.70 11.00
C GLY A 131 16.47 -5.80 12.11
N LEU A 132 15.60 -5.01 12.75
CA LEU A 132 15.96 -4.15 13.88
C LEU A 132 16.19 -4.92 15.17
N ASP A 133 15.56 -6.08 15.36
CA ASP A 133 15.85 -6.98 16.48
C ASP A 133 17.29 -7.52 16.41
N GLN A 134 17.83 -7.69 15.20
CA GLN A 134 19.22 -8.11 14.98
C GLN A 134 20.21 -6.94 15.07
N ASP A 135 19.85 -5.79 14.49
CA ASP A 135 20.67 -4.58 14.50
C ASP A 135 19.82 -3.35 14.84
N PRO A 136 19.69 -3.04 16.14
CA PRO A 136 18.87 -1.93 16.61
C PRO A 136 19.38 -0.56 16.19
N ASP A 137 20.65 -0.43 15.78
CA ASP A 137 21.27 0.85 15.43
C ASP A 137 21.18 1.17 13.94
N ASN A 138 20.54 0.29 13.16
CA ASN A 138 20.45 0.46 11.72
C ASN A 138 19.50 1.61 11.31
N GLU A 139 20.07 2.77 11.00
CA GLU A 139 19.32 3.97 10.60
C GLU A 139 18.51 3.79 9.30
N GLU A 140 18.98 2.98 8.35
CA GLU A 140 18.24 2.74 7.10
C GLU A 140 16.95 1.94 7.35
N LEU A 141 17.03 0.91 8.21
CA LEU A 141 15.87 0.12 8.63
C LEU A 141 14.89 0.94 9.47
N LYS A 142 15.37 1.79 10.40
CA LYS A 142 14.50 2.69 11.18
C LYS A 142 13.70 3.63 10.27
N LYS A 143 14.36 4.25 9.29
CA LYS A 143 13.71 5.12 8.30
C LYS A 143 12.67 4.36 7.48
N LEU A 144 12.99 3.15 7.04
CA LEU A 144 12.07 2.31 6.28
C LEU A 144 10.86 1.89 7.11
N LYS A 145 11.06 1.47 8.36
CA LYS A 145 9.97 1.14 9.30
C LYS A 145 9.03 2.32 9.49
N LYS A 146 9.56 3.52 9.73
CA LYS A 146 8.75 4.75 9.87
C LYS A 146 7.90 5.03 8.62
N GLN A 147 8.46 4.82 7.42
CA GLN A 147 7.71 4.95 6.17
C GLN A 147 6.57 3.93 6.08
N ILE A 148 6.85 2.66 6.42
CA ILE A 148 5.86 1.58 6.42
C ILE A 148 4.73 1.87 7.43
N ASP A 149 5.07 2.27 8.66
CA ASP A 149 4.10 2.59 9.70
C ASP A 149 3.19 3.77 9.31
N SER A 150 3.74 4.80 8.64
CA SER A 150 2.94 5.91 8.10
C SER A 150 1.91 5.42 7.09
N GLN A 151 2.32 4.57 6.13
CA GLN A 151 1.41 4.03 5.11
C GLN A 151 0.33 3.13 5.71
N ILE A 152 0.69 2.31 6.71
CA ILE A 152 -0.28 1.46 7.43
C ILE A 152 -1.31 2.33 8.16
N SER A 153 -0.86 3.36 8.89
CA SER A 153 -1.76 4.26 9.60
C SER A 153 -2.71 4.99 8.64
N GLU A 154 -2.21 5.47 7.51
CA GLU A 154 -3.05 6.12 6.48
C GLU A 154 -4.08 5.16 5.90
N LEU A 155 -3.71 3.91 5.63
CA LEU A 155 -4.63 2.90 5.13
C LEU A 155 -5.73 2.59 6.15
N GLN A 156 -5.35 2.38 7.42
CA GLN A 156 -6.29 2.13 8.51
C GLN A 156 -7.26 3.29 8.72
N GLN A 157 -6.78 4.53 8.62
CA GLN A 157 -7.64 5.71 8.70
C GLN A 157 -8.65 5.78 7.55
N ARG A 158 -8.22 5.47 6.31
CA ARG A 158 -9.10 5.40 5.15
C ARG A 158 -10.16 4.31 5.31
N GLU A 159 -9.76 3.11 5.74
CA GLU A 159 -10.69 2.01 6.01
C GLU A 159 -11.68 2.35 7.13
N ALA A 160 -11.23 3.03 8.18
CA ALA A 160 -12.10 3.52 9.26
C ALA A 160 -13.11 4.57 8.77
N GLN A 161 -12.69 5.48 7.88
CA GLN A 161 -13.60 6.48 7.29
C GLN A 161 -14.62 5.83 6.36
N VAL A 162 -14.19 4.90 5.50
CA VAL A 162 -15.08 4.16 4.59
C VAL A 162 -16.07 3.32 5.38
N SER A 163 -15.63 2.60 6.42
CA SER A 163 -16.53 1.80 7.25
C SER A 163 -17.54 2.65 8.02
N LYS A 164 -17.16 3.84 8.51
CA LYS A 164 -18.10 4.81 9.08
C LYS A 164 -19.12 5.30 8.05
N ALA A 165 -18.67 5.68 6.86
CA ALA A 165 -19.56 6.14 5.79
C ALA A 165 -20.52 5.05 5.29
N LEU A 166 -20.07 3.78 5.27
CA LEU A 166 -20.93 2.64 4.93
C LEU A 166 -21.98 2.37 6.01
N LYS A 167 -21.62 2.51 7.30
CA LYS A 167 -22.57 2.40 8.40
C LYS A 167 -23.64 3.48 8.32
N THR A 168 -23.23 4.76 8.22
CA THR A 168 -24.21 5.86 8.13
C THR A 168 -25.10 5.73 6.89
N ALA A 169 -24.55 5.35 5.73
CA ALA A 169 -25.35 5.12 4.54
C ALA A 169 -26.34 3.96 4.72
N LYS A 170 -25.93 2.88 5.39
CA LYS A 170 -26.81 1.74 5.70
C LYS A 170 -27.93 2.13 6.68
N ASP A 171 -27.60 2.92 7.69
CA ASP A 171 -28.56 3.40 8.68
C ASP A 171 -29.61 4.32 8.03
N ILE A 172 -29.18 5.23 7.17
CA ILE A 172 -30.07 6.09 6.36
C ILE A 172 -30.97 5.24 5.46
N MET A 173 -30.41 4.23 4.77
CA MET A 173 -31.20 3.36 3.90
C MET A 173 -32.26 2.58 4.68
N SER A 174 -31.91 2.03 5.85
CA SER A 174 -32.88 1.37 6.74
C SER A 174 -33.99 2.33 7.14
N ALA A 175 -33.64 3.55 7.57
CA ALA A 175 -34.60 4.56 7.98
C ALA A 175 -35.59 4.95 6.86
N ILE A 176 -35.13 4.97 5.60
CA ILE A 176 -35.94 5.27 4.42
C ILE A 176 -36.88 4.11 4.08
N GLU A 177 -36.40 2.87 4.18
CA GLU A 177 -37.19 1.65 3.96
C GLU A 177 -38.30 1.51 5.01
N ASP A 178 -37.97 1.72 6.29
CA ASP A 178 -38.92 1.65 7.41
C ASP A 178 -40.06 2.67 7.27
N ARG A 179 -39.76 3.83 6.68
CA ARG A 179 -40.74 4.90 6.40
C ARG A 179 -41.49 4.72 5.08
N GLY A 180 -41.14 3.70 4.29
CA GLY A 180 -41.78 3.42 2.99
C GLY A 180 -41.52 4.48 1.92
N ILE A 181 -40.43 5.25 2.02
CA ILE A 181 -40.11 6.35 1.11
C ILE A 181 -39.51 5.80 -0.18
N LYS A 182 -40.07 6.20 -1.34
CA LYS A 182 -39.56 5.80 -2.66
C LYS A 182 -38.55 6.80 -3.18
N ILE A 183 -37.30 6.39 -3.35
CA ILE A 183 -36.26 7.21 -3.95
C ILE A 183 -36.33 7.12 -5.49
N GLY A 184 -36.50 8.27 -6.14
CA GLY A 184 -36.49 8.40 -7.60
C GLY A 184 -35.15 8.90 -8.15
N LYS A 185 -35.10 9.14 -9.46
CA LYS A 185 -33.93 9.76 -10.11
C LYS A 185 -33.81 11.23 -9.68
N ALA A 186 -32.60 11.68 -9.37
CA ALA A 186 -32.32 13.08 -9.02
C ALA A 186 -32.52 13.99 -10.24
N THR A 187 -33.66 14.67 -10.33
CA THR A 187 -34.03 15.51 -11.48
C THR A 187 -33.44 16.92 -11.44
N PHE A 188 -33.14 17.44 -10.24
CA PHE A 188 -32.72 18.83 -10.01
C PHE A 188 -31.29 18.98 -9.47
N GLN A 189 -30.41 18.02 -9.79
CA GLN A 189 -29.05 17.96 -9.26
C GLN A 189 -28.21 19.22 -9.57
N GLU A 190 -28.49 19.90 -10.68
CA GLU A 190 -27.83 21.16 -11.05
C GLU A 190 -28.13 22.31 -10.08
N LEU A 191 -29.31 22.31 -9.45
CA LEU A 191 -29.76 23.36 -8.54
C LEU A 191 -29.42 23.05 -7.08
N THR A 192 -29.50 21.78 -6.67
CA THR A 192 -29.31 21.36 -5.26
C THR A 192 -27.90 20.86 -4.96
N GLY A 193 -27.12 20.57 -5.98
CA GLY A 193 -25.91 19.77 -5.85
C GLY A 193 -26.20 18.31 -5.45
N LEU A 194 -25.15 17.62 -4.99
CA LEU A 194 -25.17 16.20 -4.62
C LEU A 194 -25.27 16.03 -3.09
N LYS A 195 -26.28 16.67 -2.48
CA LYS A 195 -26.56 16.55 -1.05
C LYS A 195 -27.42 15.31 -0.78
N LYS A 196 -27.11 14.60 0.29
CA LYS A 196 -27.78 13.35 0.70
C LYS A 196 -28.53 13.61 2.02
N PRO A 197 -29.62 12.88 2.28
CA PRO A 197 -30.29 12.95 3.58
C PRO A 197 -29.34 12.51 4.69
N ILE A 198 -29.50 13.12 5.86
CA ILE A 198 -28.72 12.84 7.06
C ILE A 198 -29.66 12.26 8.10
N LEU A 199 -29.17 11.34 8.92
CA LEU A 199 -29.89 10.81 10.07
C LEU A 199 -29.31 11.45 11.33
N ASP A 200 -30.14 12.13 12.12
CA ASP A 200 -29.71 12.72 13.39
C ASP A 200 -29.70 11.68 14.53
N ASN A 201 -29.17 12.06 15.70
CA ASN A 201 -29.07 11.22 16.89
C ASN A 201 -30.43 10.71 17.40
N ASP A 202 -31.50 11.47 17.16
CA ASP A 202 -32.87 11.09 17.50
C ASP A 202 -33.52 10.17 16.44
N HIS A 203 -32.73 9.64 15.50
CA HIS A 203 -33.18 8.81 14.38
C HIS A 203 -34.16 9.49 13.42
N MET A 204 -34.14 10.82 13.40
CA MET A 204 -34.95 11.64 12.50
C MET A 204 -34.20 11.91 11.20
N LEU A 205 -34.90 11.81 10.07
CA LEU A 205 -34.31 12.10 8.77
C LEU A 205 -34.37 13.60 8.47
N HIS A 206 -33.22 14.12 8.08
CA HIS A 206 -33.03 15.48 7.60
C HIS A 206 -32.85 15.46 6.10
N TRP A 207 -33.73 16.18 5.40
CA TRP A 207 -33.82 16.16 3.95
C TRP A 207 -33.34 17.48 3.34
N PRO A 208 -32.54 17.43 2.26
CA PRO A 208 -32.39 18.59 1.39
C PRO A 208 -33.67 18.75 0.56
N VAL A 209 -34.35 19.89 0.70
CA VAL A 209 -35.64 20.16 0.06
C VAL A 209 -35.52 21.35 -0.89
N LEU A 210 -35.94 21.15 -2.14
CA LEU A 210 -36.05 22.21 -3.14
C LEU A 210 -37.52 22.62 -3.28
N LEU A 211 -37.81 23.88 -3.03
CA LEU A 211 -39.13 24.49 -3.25
C LEU A 211 -39.12 25.21 -4.60
N LEU A 212 -40.09 24.89 -5.46
CA LEU A 212 -40.23 25.48 -6.79
C LEU A 212 -41.50 26.33 -6.86
N TYR A 213 -41.35 27.60 -7.24
CA TYR A 213 -42.46 28.53 -7.38
C TYR A 213 -42.70 28.79 -8.87
N ALA A 214 -43.55 27.96 -9.49
CA ALA A 214 -43.78 27.98 -10.93
C ALA A 214 -44.31 29.34 -11.45
N GLU A 215 -45.10 30.06 -10.66
CA GLU A 215 -45.70 31.34 -11.07
C GLU A 215 -44.66 32.45 -11.24
N VAL A 216 -43.62 32.44 -10.41
CA VAL A 216 -42.56 33.47 -10.39
C VAL A 216 -41.25 32.97 -10.97
N MET A 217 -41.22 31.72 -11.46
CA MET A 217 -40.03 31.07 -12.03
C MET A 217 -38.81 31.14 -11.09
N SER A 218 -39.04 31.01 -9.79
CA SER A 218 -38.00 31.04 -8.76
C SER A 218 -37.97 29.73 -7.97
N SER A 219 -36.88 29.52 -7.24
CA SER A 219 -36.68 28.35 -6.40
C SER A 219 -35.91 28.69 -5.14
N ASP A 220 -36.25 28.04 -4.03
CA ASP A 220 -35.49 28.08 -2.79
C ASP A 220 -35.00 26.68 -2.42
N PHE A 221 -33.80 26.61 -1.84
CA PHE A 221 -33.21 25.36 -1.40
C PHE A 221 -32.97 25.37 0.10
N ILE A 222 -33.62 24.43 0.81
CA ILE A 222 -33.44 24.18 2.23
C ILE A 222 -32.48 23.01 2.35
N GLU A 223 -31.32 23.24 2.94
CA GLU A 223 -30.27 22.22 3.01
C GLU A 223 -30.58 21.12 4.03
N ASP A 224 -31.32 21.50 5.07
CA ASP A 224 -31.55 20.69 6.26
C ASP A 224 -33.00 20.88 6.73
N PHE A 225 -33.88 19.96 6.33
CA PHE A 225 -35.29 19.96 6.69
C PHE A 225 -35.60 18.68 7.49
N CYS A 226 -35.88 18.83 8.79
CA CYS A 226 -36.26 17.68 9.62
C CYS A 226 -37.65 17.16 9.24
N GLU A 227 -37.82 15.85 9.17
CA GLU A 227 -39.10 15.25 8.77
C GLU A 227 -40.28 15.54 9.72
N THR A 228 -40.03 15.94 10.97
CA THR A 228 -41.08 16.37 11.90
C THR A 228 -41.45 17.84 11.79
N ASP A 229 -40.66 18.63 11.06
CA ASP A 229 -40.91 20.05 10.94
C ASP A 229 -42.09 20.32 10.00
N MET A 230 -42.86 21.35 10.36
CA MET A 230 -43.93 21.83 9.49
C MET A 230 -43.33 22.74 8.41
N PHE A 231 -43.80 22.55 7.17
CA PHE A 231 -43.46 23.43 6.05
C PHE A 231 -43.79 24.90 6.31
N SER A 232 -44.89 25.18 7.03
CA SER A 232 -45.31 26.55 7.35
C SER A 232 -44.23 27.33 8.11
N ALA A 233 -43.55 26.68 9.08
CA ALA A 233 -42.51 27.32 9.86
C ALA A 233 -41.31 27.75 8.99
N HIS A 234 -40.98 26.96 7.97
CA HIS A 234 -39.92 27.27 7.01
C HIS A 234 -40.34 28.36 6.02
N LEU A 235 -41.57 28.32 5.52
CA LEU A 235 -42.11 29.34 4.62
C LEU A 235 -42.21 30.72 5.30
N ASP A 236 -42.59 30.75 6.59
CA ASP A 236 -42.61 31.97 7.37
C ASP A 236 -41.20 32.60 7.42
N LEU A 237 -40.16 31.82 7.74
CA LEU A 237 -38.77 32.29 7.75
C LEU A 237 -38.30 32.86 6.41
N ILE A 238 -38.62 32.18 5.30
CA ILE A 238 -38.27 32.63 3.95
C ILE A 238 -38.96 33.97 3.64
N SER A 239 -40.26 34.07 3.94
CA SER A 239 -41.06 35.27 3.70
C SER A 239 -40.54 36.50 4.48
N PHE A 240 -40.11 36.30 5.73
CA PHE A 240 -39.51 37.34 6.57
C PHE A 240 -38.19 37.87 6.00
N LEU A 241 -37.33 36.99 5.48
CA LEU A 241 -36.04 37.38 4.89
C LEU A 241 -36.22 38.18 3.59
N THR A 242 -37.13 37.78 2.72
CA THR A 242 -37.50 38.56 1.53
C THR A 242 -38.03 39.94 1.89
N HIS A 243 -38.86 40.04 2.94
CA HIS A 243 -39.43 41.31 3.37
C HIS A 243 -38.35 42.28 3.90
N ILE A 244 -37.37 41.77 4.65
CA ILE A 244 -36.23 42.58 5.13
C ILE A 244 -35.33 43.05 3.97
N TYR A 245 -35.12 42.18 2.97
CA TYR A 245 -34.30 42.51 1.80
C TYR A 245 -34.95 43.61 0.93
N ASP A 246 -36.25 43.48 0.67
CA ASP A 246 -37.02 44.49 -0.06
C ASP A 246 -37.08 45.83 0.67
N GLN A 247 -37.22 45.84 1.99
CA GLN A 247 -37.16 47.08 2.77
C GLN A 247 -35.79 47.76 2.71
N LYS A 248 -34.68 47.00 2.69
CA LYS A 248 -33.33 47.54 2.51
C LYS A 248 -33.13 48.14 1.11
N ILE A 249 -33.57 47.44 0.05
CA ILE A 249 -33.47 47.95 -1.33
C ILE A 249 -34.32 49.21 -1.52
N THR A 250 -35.51 49.26 -0.94
CA THR A 250 -36.41 50.41 -1.02
C THR A 250 -35.84 51.64 -0.28
N LYS A 251 -35.16 51.44 0.86
CA LYS A 251 -34.43 52.51 1.57
C LYS A 251 -33.22 53.05 0.79
N ILE A 252 -32.53 52.20 0.02
CA ILE A 252 -31.42 52.60 -0.84
C ILE A 252 -31.92 53.40 -2.05
N ARG A 253 -33.05 52.99 -2.66
CA ARG A 253 -33.66 53.71 -3.79
C ARG A 253 -34.25 55.08 -3.41
N LYS A 254 -34.72 55.26 -2.17
CA LYS A 254 -35.23 56.56 -1.66
C LYS A 254 -34.13 57.55 -1.20
N LYS A 255 -32.85 57.16 -1.26
CA LYS A 255 -31.69 58.00 -0.90
C LYS A 255 -30.86 58.47 -2.11
N LYS A 256 -31.33 58.21 -3.33
CA LYS A 256 -30.87 58.86 -4.57
C LYS A 256 -31.97 59.79 -5.06
#